data_AF-A0A3N6TM67-F1
#
_entry.id   AF-A0A3N6TM67-F1
#
_cell.length_a   1.000
_cell.length_b   1.000
_cell.length_c   1.000
_cell.angle_alpha   90.00
_cell.angle_beta   90.00
_cell.angle_gamma   90.00
#
_symmetry.space_group_name_H-M   'P 1'
#
loop_
_entity.id
_entity.type
_entity.pdbx_description
1 polymer ?
#
loop_
_entity_poly.entity_id
_entity_poly.type
_entity_poly.pdbx_seq_one_letter_code
_entity_poly.pdbx_strand_id
1 'polypeptide(L)'
;MTVNIDALISCLGKTYQELIDNELIAYKSPPTASSGDPDLSLDMAKEGIFLSFKRDGRILQAIVVKIQNDKVKNWMFPNELPEPLQRSMSREWVHDNIGEPLRSSPPKVIMRRAFGWTDLYEAKKRPTPTMMQISYDTADQVRAVTFLPTSDLRW
;
A
#
# COMPACT_ATOMS: atom_id res chain seq x y z
N MET A 1 -10.89 -7.35 -12.56
CA MET A 1 -10.73 -5.95 -13.00
C MET A 1 -9.29 -5.58 -12.73
N THR A 2 -8.63 -4.90 -13.67
CA THR A 2 -7.27 -4.41 -13.44
C THR A 2 -7.34 -3.02 -12.84
N VAL A 3 -6.62 -2.79 -11.75
CA VAL A 3 -6.57 -1.50 -11.07
C VAL A 3 -5.28 -0.79 -11.47
N ASN A 4 -5.40 0.46 -11.91
CA ASN A 4 -4.25 1.31 -12.19
C ASN A 4 -3.70 1.88 -10.86
N ILE A 5 -2.69 1.20 -10.31
CA ILE A 5 -2.08 1.56 -9.02
C ILE A 5 -1.39 2.92 -9.12
N ASP A 6 -0.77 3.23 -10.25
CA ASP A 6 -0.04 4.49 -10.45
C ASP A 6 -0.97 5.70 -10.39
N ALA A 7 -2.14 5.58 -11.03
CA ALA A 7 -3.21 6.56 -10.97
C ALA A 7 -3.78 6.68 -9.55
N LEU A 8 -3.98 5.56 -8.84
CA LEU A 8 -4.45 5.58 -7.45
C LEU A 8 -3.49 6.33 -6.52
N ILE A 9 -2.18 6.10 -6.63
CA ILE A 9 -1.17 6.80 -5.82
C ILE A 9 -1.25 8.31 -6.08
N SER A 10 -1.48 8.70 -7.33
CA SER A 10 -1.64 10.12 -7.71
C SER A 10 -2.92 10.75 -7.14
N CYS A 11 -3.88 9.94 -6.67
CA CYS A 11 -5.10 10.37 -5.99
C CYS A 11 -5.00 10.35 -4.46
N LEU A 12 -3.81 10.15 -3.87
CA LEU A 12 -3.62 10.36 -2.44
C LEU A 12 -4.01 11.78 -2.05
N GLY A 13 -4.82 11.92 -0.99
CA GLY A 13 -5.42 13.18 -0.56
C GLY A 13 -6.74 13.55 -1.26
N LYS A 14 -7.22 12.73 -2.21
CA LYS A 14 -8.52 12.92 -2.87
C LYS A 14 -9.65 12.20 -2.14
N THR A 15 -10.88 12.63 -2.38
CA THR A 15 -12.07 12.03 -1.77
C THR A 15 -12.45 10.72 -2.46
N TYR A 16 -13.12 9.81 -1.75
CA TYR A 16 -13.68 8.60 -2.33
C TYR A 16 -14.58 8.87 -3.56
N GLN A 17 -15.34 9.98 -3.56
CA GLN A 17 -16.17 10.36 -4.70
C GLN A 17 -15.34 10.67 -5.94
N GLU A 18 -14.24 11.43 -5.79
CA GLU A 18 -13.31 11.68 -6.91
C GLU A 18 -12.70 10.39 -7.46
N LEU A 19 -12.45 9.38 -6.62
CA LEU A 19 -11.95 8.08 -7.10
C LEU A 19 -12.99 7.33 -7.95
N ILE A 20 -14.27 7.44 -7.60
CA ILE A 20 -15.39 6.85 -8.36
C ILE A 20 -15.61 7.61 -9.66
N ASP A 21 -15.61 8.94 -9.61
CA ASP A 21 -15.85 9.81 -10.77
C ASP A 21 -14.75 9.67 -11.84
N ASN A 22 -13.51 9.39 -11.40
CA ASN A 22 -12.38 9.08 -12.30
C ASN A 22 -12.30 7.59 -12.69
N GLU A 23 -13.32 6.80 -12.35
CA GLU A 23 -13.42 5.36 -12.66
C GLU A 23 -12.22 4.52 -12.17
N LEU A 24 -11.50 4.98 -11.15
CA LEU A 24 -10.30 4.31 -10.62
C LEU A 24 -10.63 3.07 -9.78
N ILE A 25 -11.85 3.03 -9.25
CA ILE A 25 -12.39 1.89 -8.50
C ILE A 25 -13.83 1.61 -8.96
N ALA A 26 -14.15 0.35 -9.25
CA ALA A 26 -15.53 -0.05 -9.56
C ALA A 26 -16.34 -0.46 -8.33
N TYR A 27 -15.71 -0.50 -7.15
CA TYR A 27 -16.40 -0.86 -5.92
C TYR A 27 -17.36 0.26 -5.52
N LYS A 28 -18.65 0.03 -5.81
CA LYS A 28 -19.75 0.93 -5.42
C LYS A 28 -20.03 0.91 -3.91
N SER A 29 -19.51 -0.11 -3.21
CA SER A 29 -19.59 -0.17 -1.75
C SER A 29 -18.67 0.89 -1.16
N PRO A 30 -19.20 1.85 -0.38
CA PRO A 30 -18.38 2.89 0.22
C PRO A 30 -17.41 2.29 1.25
N PRO A 31 -16.30 2.99 1.57
CA PRO A 31 -15.39 2.55 2.61
C PRO A 31 -16.11 2.56 3.97
N THR A 32 -15.88 1.50 4.76
CA THR A 32 -16.59 1.25 6.02
C THR A 32 -15.62 1.13 7.19
N ALA A 33 -16.09 1.46 8.39
CA ALA A 33 -15.46 1.10 9.64
C ALA A 33 -16.48 1.13 10.79
N SER A 34 -16.09 0.63 11.96
CA SER A 34 -16.90 0.65 13.17
C SER A 34 -17.16 2.09 13.65
N SER A 35 -18.28 2.31 14.34
CA SER A 35 -18.57 3.60 14.97
C SER A 35 -17.43 4.00 15.92
N GLY A 36 -16.96 5.25 15.81
CA GLY A 36 -15.84 5.78 16.60
C GLY A 36 -14.44 5.62 15.97
N ASP A 37 -14.26 4.76 14.95
CA ASP A 37 -12.96 4.61 14.28
C ASP A 37 -12.55 5.89 13.50
N PRO A 38 -11.39 6.52 13.71
CA PRO A 38 -11.02 7.71 12.92
C PRO A 38 -10.89 7.44 11.42
N ASP A 39 -10.70 6.18 11.04
CA ASP A 39 -10.43 5.78 9.66
C ASP A 39 -11.57 4.95 9.08
N LEU A 40 -11.68 4.98 7.75
CA LEU A 40 -12.53 4.10 6.96
C LEU A 40 -11.63 3.23 6.08
N SER A 41 -12.09 2.01 5.78
CA SER A 41 -11.30 1.08 4.98
C SER A 41 -12.12 0.47 3.85
N LEU A 42 -11.43 0.14 2.76
CA LEU A 42 -11.95 -0.64 1.66
C LEU A 42 -10.92 -1.71 1.30
N ASP A 43 -11.27 -2.98 1.55
CA ASP A 43 -10.41 -4.12 1.23
C ASP A 43 -10.79 -4.72 -0.14
N MET A 44 -10.02 -4.38 -1.16
CA MET A 44 -10.13 -4.91 -2.52
C MET A 44 -9.28 -6.19 -2.63
N ALA A 45 -9.68 -7.20 -1.86
CA ALA A 45 -8.87 -8.40 -1.62
C ALA A 45 -8.57 -9.20 -2.90
N LYS A 46 -9.45 -9.15 -3.91
CA LYS A 46 -9.23 -9.83 -5.19
C LYS A 46 -8.16 -9.14 -6.03
N GLU A 47 -8.04 -7.83 -5.89
CA GLU A 47 -7.08 -6.97 -6.57
C GLU A 47 -5.76 -6.85 -5.77
N GLY A 48 -5.73 -7.35 -4.54
CA GLY A 48 -4.58 -7.23 -3.65
C GLY A 48 -4.34 -5.79 -3.21
N ILE A 49 -5.39 -4.97 -3.10
CA ILE A 49 -5.28 -3.56 -2.72
C ILE A 49 -6.13 -3.31 -1.48
N PHE A 50 -5.60 -2.54 -0.54
CA PHE A 50 -6.35 -2.05 0.59
C PHE A 50 -6.22 -0.52 0.65
N LEU A 51 -7.36 0.16 0.73
CA LEU A 51 -7.43 1.61 0.78
C LEU A 51 -7.87 2.04 2.17
N SER A 52 -7.13 2.99 2.74
CA SER A 52 -7.50 3.65 3.99
C SER A 52 -7.86 5.11 3.71
N PHE A 53 -8.94 5.56 4.36
CA PHE A 53 -9.47 6.90 4.23
C PHE A 53 -9.62 7.53 5.60
N LYS A 54 -9.37 8.84 5.70
CA LYS A 54 -9.81 9.63 6.86
C LYS A 54 -11.34 9.65 6.87
N ARG A 55 -11.96 9.42 8.03
CA ARG A 55 -13.42 9.45 8.14
C ARG A 55 -13.98 10.82 7.75
N ASP A 56 -13.33 11.89 8.21
CA ASP A 56 -13.69 13.24 7.81
C ASP A 56 -13.37 13.45 6.32
N GLY A 57 -14.38 13.81 5.54
CA GLY A 57 -14.28 13.98 4.09
C GLY A 57 -14.05 12.71 3.24
N ARG A 58 -13.91 11.52 3.85
CA ARG A 58 -13.57 10.26 3.14
C ARG A 58 -12.34 10.43 2.24
N ILE A 59 -11.28 11.03 2.79
CA ILE A 59 -10.07 11.39 2.06
C ILE A 59 -9.09 10.22 2.06
N LEU A 60 -8.64 9.79 0.89
CA LEU A 60 -7.68 8.70 0.73
C LEU A 60 -6.34 9.09 1.38
N GLN A 61 -5.93 8.36 2.41
CA GLN A 61 -4.70 8.65 3.17
C GLN A 61 -3.61 7.60 2.98
N ALA A 62 -3.98 6.35 2.67
CA ALA A 62 -3.00 5.31 2.43
C ALA A 62 -3.51 4.26 1.45
N ILE A 63 -2.59 3.74 0.65
CA ILE A 63 -2.82 2.64 -0.30
C ILE A 63 -1.84 1.53 0.05
N VAL A 64 -2.33 0.36 0.40
CA VAL A 64 -1.52 -0.82 0.67
C VAL A 64 -1.69 -1.80 -0.49
N VAL A 65 -0.60 -2.04 -1.20
CA VAL A 65 -0.49 -3.04 -2.26
C VAL A 65 0.04 -4.34 -1.66
N LYS A 66 -0.82 -5.35 -1.56
CA LYS A 66 -0.55 -6.67 -0.98
C LYS A 66 0.03 -7.59 -2.05
N ILE A 67 1.36 -7.59 -2.17
CA ILE A 67 2.10 -8.45 -3.12
C ILE A 67 1.87 -9.92 -2.78
N GLN A 68 1.97 -10.26 -1.50
CA GLN A 68 1.67 -11.59 -0.98
C GLN A 68 0.29 -11.66 -0.32
N ASN A 69 -0.33 -12.83 -0.37
CA ASN A 69 -1.58 -13.11 0.32
C ASN A 69 -1.62 -14.54 0.88
N ASP A 70 -1.16 -14.67 2.13
CA ASP A 70 -1.05 -15.96 2.84
C ASP A 70 -2.39 -16.70 2.99
N LYS A 71 -3.52 -16.01 2.80
CA LYS A 71 -4.87 -16.59 2.93
C LYS A 71 -5.36 -17.27 1.65
N VAL A 72 -4.71 -17.01 0.51
CA VAL A 72 -5.16 -17.49 -0.81
C VAL A 72 -4.11 -18.42 -1.40
N LYS A 73 -4.50 -19.67 -1.64
CA LYS A 73 -3.62 -20.66 -2.28
C LYS A 73 -3.28 -20.22 -3.70
N ASN A 74 -2.01 -20.34 -4.09
CA ASN A 74 -1.48 -19.95 -5.41
C ASN A 74 -1.77 -18.48 -5.77
N TRP A 75 -1.73 -17.60 -4.77
CA TRP A 75 -1.88 -16.17 -5.00
C TRP A 75 -0.84 -15.65 -5.99
N MET A 76 -1.31 -14.96 -7.02
CA MET A 76 -0.49 -14.16 -7.93
C MET A 76 -1.06 -12.76 -7.94
N PHE A 77 -0.21 -11.77 -7.71
CA PHE A 77 -0.64 -10.39 -7.72
C PHE A 77 -1.21 -10.02 -9.11
N PRO A 78 -2.48 -9.58 -9.20
CA PRO A 78 -3.19 -9.52 -10.48
C PRO A 78 -2.96 -8.23 -11.28
N ASN A 79 -2.40 -7.19 -10.66
CA ASN A 79 -2.26 -5.87 -11.26
C ASN A 79 -0.82 -5.61 -11.74
N GLU A 80 -0.68 -4.58 -12.56
CA GLU A 80 0.62 -3.99 -12.89
C GLU A 80 1.07 -3.07 -11.76
N LEU A 81 2.35 -3.15 -11.42
CA LEU A 81 2.95 -2.32 -10.39
C LEU A 81 3.63 -1.11 -11.05
N PRO A 82 3.64 0.06 -10.38
CA PRO A 82 4.36 1.22 -10.89
C PRO A 82 5.86 0.93 -10.90
N GLU A 83 6.55 1.32 -11.97
CA GLU A 83 8.00 1.17 -12.06
C GLU A 83 8.71 1.84 -10.86
N PRO A 84 9.79 1.24 -10.32
CA PRO A 84 10.45 0.01 -10.78
C PRO A 84 9.89 -1.29 -10.17
N LEU A 85 8.80 -1.24 -9.39
CA LEU A 85 8.34 -2.37 -8.59
C LEU A 85 7.93 -3.60 -9.44
N GLN A 86 8.25 -4.79 -8.91
CA GLN A 86 7.96 -6.08 -9.54
C GLN A 86 7.11 -6.97 -8.63
N ARG A 87 6.47 -8.00 -9.20
CA ARG A 87 5.57 -8.91 -8.45
C ARG A 87 6.31 -9.84 -7.48
N SER A 88 7.61 -10.04 -7.70
CA SER A 88 8.49 -10.83 -6.84
C SER A 88 9.77 -10.03 -6.67
N MET A 89 10.04 -9.64 -5.43
CA MET A 89 11.18 -8.80 -5.07
C MET A 89 11.71 -9.30 -3.73
N SER A 90 13.00 -9.57 -3.65
CA SER A 90 13.70 -9.72 -2.37
C SER A 90 14.09 -8.34 -1.84
N ARG A 91 14.44 -8.27 -0.55
CA ARG A 91 15.00 -7.06 0.06
C ARG A 91 16.29 -6.62 -0.63
N GLU A 92 17.16 -7.56 -0.96
CA GLU A 92 18.38 -7.29 -1.72
C GLU A 92 18.06 -6.65 -3.08
N TRP A 93 17.11 -7.23 -3.82
CA TRP A 93 16.68 -6.67 -5.10
C TRP A 93 16.14 -5.24 -4.94
N VAL A 94 15.37 -4.98 -3.89
CA VAL A 94 14.85 -3.64 -3.59
C VAL A 94 16.00 -2.66 -3.35
N HIS A 95 17.01 -3.05 -2.58
CA HIS A 95 18.15 -2.18 -2.30
C HIS A 95 18.97 -1.90 -3.56
N ASP A 96 19.16 -2.91 -4.41
CA ASP A 96 19.89 -2.77 -5.67
C ASP A 96 19.17 -1.89 -6.71
N ASN A 97 17.83 -1.95 -6.77
CA ASN A 97 17.04 -1.30 -7.84
C ASN A 97 16.36 0.00 -7.40
N ILE A 98 16.01 0.13 -6.12
CA ILE A 98 15.37 1.34 -5.56
C ILE A 98 16.41 2.20 -4.83
N GLY A 99 17.43 1.58 -4.25
CA GLY A 99 18.51 2.22 -3.51
C GLY A 99 18.41 2.00 -1.99
N GLU A 100 19.19 2.77 -1.26
CA GLU A 100 19.21 2.74 0.21
C GLU A 100 17.93 3.34 0.82
N PRO A 101 17.32 2.69 1.82
CA PRO A 101 16.17 3.21 2.51
C PRO A 101 16.50 4.45 3.35
N LEU A 102 15.55 5.38 3.44
CA LEU A 102 15.63 6.52 4.37
C LEU A 102 15.66 6.06 5.83
N ARG A 103 14.88 5.01 6.13
CA ARG A 103 14.83 4.35 7.43
C ARG A 103 14.51 2.87 7.25
N SER A 104 15.03 2.06 8.16
CA SER A 104 14.74 0.63 8.26
C SER A 104 14.35 0.27 9.68
N SER A 105 13.33 -0.57 9.82
CA SER A 105 12.91 -1.16 11.08
C SER A 105 13.22 -2.66 11.05
N PRO A 106 13.92 -3.20 12.06
CA PRO A 106 14.30 -4.60 12.08
C PRO A 106 13.07 -5.53 12.27
N PRO A 107 13.21 -6.83 11.94
CA PRO A 107 12.19 -7.82 12.21
C PRO A 107 11.79 -7.82 13.68
N LYS A 108 10.50 -8.05 13.92
CA LYS A 108 9.93 -8.07 15.28
C LYS A 108 8.86 -9.12 15.42
N VAL A 109 8.70 -9.60 16.66
CA VAL A 109 7.63 -10.52 17.01
C VAL A 109 6.60 -9.75 17.83
N ILE A 110 5.35 -9.71 17.35
CA ILE A 110 4.23 -9.08 18.05
C ILE A 110 3.15 -10.15 18.23
N MET A 111 2.70 -10.36 19.48
CA MET A 111 1.67 -11.35 19.82
C MET A 111 1.92 -12.71 19.15
N ARG A 112 3.14 -13.23 19.25
CA ARG A 112 3.60 -14.52 18.66
C ARG A 112 3.62 -14.59 17.13
N ARG A 113 3.38 -13.46 16.44
CA ARG A 113 3.52 -13.37 14.98
C ARG A 113 4.83 -12.68 14.63
N ALA A 114 5.65 -13.35 13.82
CA ALA A 114 6.87 -12.77 13.28
C ALA A 114 6.56 -11.84 12.10
N PHE A 115 7.19 -10.67 12.10
CA PHE A 115 7.18 -9.69 11.03
C PHE A 115 8.62 -9.48 10.58
N GLY A 116 8.85 -9.41 9.26
CA GLY A 116 10.15 -9.13 8.69
C GLY A 116 10.52 -7.65 8.82
N TRP A 117 11.51 -7.24 8.02
CA TRP A 117 11.94 -5.86 7.95
C TRP A 117 10.81 -4.93 7.49
N THR A 118 10.95 -3.64 7.75
CA THR A 118 10.22 -2.60 7.04
C THR A 118 11.18 -1.50 6.65
N ASP A 119 11.21 -1.17 5.35
CA ASP A 119 12.07 -0.14 4.80
C ASP A 119 11.19 1.02 4.30
N LEU A 120 11.69 2.25 4.47
CA LEU A 120 11.00 3.47 4.09
C LEU A 120 11.78 4.19 2.98
N TYR A 121 11.08 4.55 1.92
CA TYR A 121 11.61 5.25 0.75
C TYR A 121 10.75 6.46 0.42
N GLU A 122 11.31 7.38 -0.36
CA GLU A 122 10.54 8.41 -1.05
C GLU A 122 10.08 7.88 -2.43
N ALA A 123 8.77 7.96 -2.71
CA ALA A 123 8.24 7.66 -4.03
C ALA A 123 8.49 8.86 -4.95
N LYS A 124 9.57 8.79 -5.73
CA LYS A 124 9.97 9.84 -6.67
C LYS A 124 8.95 10.00 -7.81
N LYS A 125 8.98 11.16 -8.48
CA LYS A 125 8.14 11.50 -9.65
C LYS A 125 6.63 11.49 -9.36
N ARG A 126 6.23 11.85 -8.15
CA ARG A 126 4.82 11.96 -7.75
C ARG A 126 4.38 13.43 -7.70
N PRO A 127 3.10 13.73 -8.01
CA PRO A 127 2.58 15.09 -7.95
C PRO A 127 2.55 15.64 -6.51
N THR A 128 2.42 14.74 -5.53
CA THR A 128 2.44 15.05 -4.10
C THR A 128 3.58 14.30 -3.41
N PRO A 129 4.25 14.90 -2.40
CA PRO A 129 5.29 14.21 -1.63
C PRO A 129 4.77 12.94 -0.99
N THR A 130 5.16 11.80 -1.54
CA THR A 130 4.62 10.48 -1.17
C THR A 130 5.74 9.60 -0.65
N MET A 131 5.50 8.99 0.51
CA MET A 131 6.37 7.99 1.09
C MET A 131 5.93 6.60 0.65
N MET A 132 6.92 5.72 0.45
CA MET A 132 6.73 4.32 0.11
C MET A 132 7.34 3.45 1.21
N GLN A 133 6.51 2.73 1.94
CA GLN A 133 6.93 1.76 2.95
C GLN A 133 6.86 0.35 2.35
N ILE A 134 7.99 -0.36 2.35
CA ILE A 134 8.06 -1.74 1.89
C ILE A 134 8.19 -2.64 3.11
N SER A 135 7.21 -3.51 3.31
CA SER A 135 7.21 -4.51 4.38
C SER A 135 7.61 -5.86 3.81
N TYR A 136 8.52 -6.54 4.52
CA TYR A 136 9.03 -7.85 4.14
C TYR A 136 8.46 -8.96 5.03
N ASP A 137 8.42 -10.17 4.49
CA ASP A 137 8.21 -11.38 5.29
C ASP A 137 9.51 -11.83 5.99
N THR A 138 9.47 -12.97 6.68
CA THR A 138 10.64 -13.50 7.40
C THR A 138 11.70 -14.13 6.49
N ALA A 139 11.42 -14.26 5.19
CA ALA A 139 12.35 -14.72 4.17
C ALA A 139 12.87 -13.56 3.31
N ASP A 140 12.73 -12.32 3.82
CA ASP A 140 13.13 -11.07 3.17
C ASP A 140 12.52 -10.89 1.78
N GLN A 141 11.33 -11.44 1.54
CA GLN A 141 10.55 -11.16 0.33
C GLN A 141 9.56 -10.03 0.58
N VAL A 142 9.36 -9.18 -0.42
CA VAL A 142 8.39 -8.09 -0.33
C VAL A 142 6.98 -8.68 -0.17
N ARG A 143 6.38 -8.34 0.97
CA ARG A 143 5.03 -8.77 1.33
C ARG A 143 3.99 -7.74 0.93
N ALA A 144 4.28 -6.47 1.20
CA ALA A 144 3.38 -5.37 0.88
C ALA A 144 4.16 -4.07 0.65
N VAL A 145 3.56 -3.19 -0.14
CA VAL A 145 4.05 -1.82 -0.38
C VAL A 145 2.94 -0.84 -0.02
N THR A 146 3.23 0.07 0.90
CA THR A 146 2.28 1.09 1.35
C THR A 146 2.71 2.46 0.84
N PHE A 147 1.80 3.17 0.18
CA PHE A 147 1.97 4.55 -0.24
C PHE A 147 1.12 5.47 0.64
N LEU A 148 1.71 6.55 1.12
CA LEU A 148 1.02 7.55 1.93
C LEU A 148 1.66 8.95 1.75
N PRO A 149 0.91 10.04 1.95
CA PRO A 149 1.47 11.39 1.96
C PRO A 149 2.52 11.54 3.06
N THR A 150 3.57 12.31 2.80
CA THR A 150 4.66 12.54 3.77
C THR A 150 4.14 13.14 5.08
N SER A 151 3.07 13.96 5.02
CA SER A 151 2.42 14.56 6.20
C SER A 151 1.75 13.55 7.14
N ASP A 152 1.38 12.38 6.62
CA ASP A 152 0.66 11.34 7.38
C ASP A 152 1.61 10.22 7.85
N LEU A 153 2.91 10.32 7.54
CA LEU A 153 3.91 9.34 7.97
C LEU A 153 4.08 9.38 9.50
N ARG A 154 3.83 8.24 10.14
CA ARG A 154 4.19 7.96 11.53
C ARG A 154 5.21 6.82 11.54
N TRP A 155 6.43 7.11 11.95
CA TRP A 155 7.55 6.16 12.02
C TRP A 155 8.15 6.13 13.41
#